data_AF-A0A531MKI2-F1
#
_entry.id   AF-A0A531MKI2-F1
#
_cell.length_a   1.000
_cell.length_b   1.000
_cell.length_c   1.000
_cell.angle_alpha   90.00
_cell.angle_beta   90.00
_cell.angle_gamma   90.00
#
_symmetry.space_group_name_H-M   'P 1'
#
loop_
_entity.id
_entity.type
_entity.pdbx_description
1 polymer ?
#
loop_
_entity_poly.entity_id
_entity_poly.type
_entity_poly.pdbx_seq_one_letter_code
_entity_poly.pdbx_strand_id
1 'polypeptide(L)'
;LAQPAAAAPVKFDFWFGLSGDLARVVDTLCKNFNASQSDYEAVCTSQGNYDATLQNTIAAFRAGKQPTVVQVYDVGTATMM
;
A
#
# COMPACT_ATOMS: atom_id res chain seq x y z
N LEU A 1 -16.00 -23.53 -26.47
CA LEU A 1 -14.70 -23.60 -25.77
C LEU A 1 -14.88 -22.89 -24.43
N ALA A 2 -14.72 -23.59 -23.30
CA ALA A 2 -14.81 -22.96 -21.98
C ALA A 2 -13.53 -22.14 -21.74
N GLN A 3 -13.69 -20.84 -21.43
CA GLN A 3 -12.56 -20.00 -21.03
C GLN A 3 -12.03 -20.51 -19.68
N PRO A 4 -10.70 -20.59 -19.48
CA PRO A 4 -10.17 -20.90 -18.16
C PRO A 4 -10.66 -19.85 -17.16
N ALA A 5 -11.16 -20.29 -16.02
CA ALA A 5 -11.50 -19.37 -14.94
C ALA A 5 -10.23 -18.64 -14.50
N ALA A 6 -10.18 -17.32 -14.70
CA ALA A 6 -9.09 -16.51 -14.19
C ALA A 6 -9.09 -16.61 -12.65
N ALA A 7 -7.94 -16.88 -12.05
CA ALA A 7 -7.78 -16.83 -10.60
C ALA A 7 -8.07 -15.39 -10.10
N ALA A 8 -8.63 -15.26 -8.90
CA ALA A 8 -8.80 -13.94 -8.29
C ALA A 8 -7.42 -13.27 -8.07
N PRO A 9 -7.31 -11.95 -8.24
CA PRO A 9 -6.04 -11.24 -8.07
C PRO A 9 -5.54 -11.38 -6.62
N VAL A 10 -4.23 -11.52 -6.47
CA VAL A 10 -3.57 -11.53 -5.16
C VAL A 10 -3.50 -10.10 -4.63
N LYS A 11 -4.16 -9.85 -3.51
CA LYS A 11 -4.21 -8.53 -2.89
C LYS A 11 -2.97 -8.28 -2.01
N PHE A 12 -2.45 -7.07 -2.04
CA PHE A 12 -1.43 -6.61 -1.11
C PHE A 12 -1.70 -5.17 -0.66
N ASP A 13 -1.39 -4.89 0.60
CA ASP A 13 -1.60 -3.57 1.18
C ASP A 13 -0.39 -2.67 0.95
N PHE A 14 -0.64 -1.45 0.49
CA PHE A 14 0.35 -0.38 0.41
C PHE A 14 -0.10 0.83 1.23
N TRP A 15 0.64 1.13 2.29
CA TRP A 15 0.37 2.31 3.14
C TRP A 15 1.31 3.46 2.80
N PHE A 16 0.78 4.67 2.70
CA PHE A 16 1.56 5.85 2.35
C PHE A 16 1.21 7.09 3.19
N GLY A 17 2.18 7.98 3.38
CA GLY A 17 2.10 9.13 4.29
C GLY A 17 1.86 10.48 3.60
N LEU A 18 1.09 10.49 2.51
CA LEU A 18 0.83 11.68 1.71
C LEU A 18 -0.66 12.02 1.76
N SER A 19 -0.97 13.32 1.71
CA SER A 19 -2.33 13.88 1.72
C SER A 19 -2.55 14.86 0.56
N GLY A 20 -3.79 15.31 0.38
CA GLY A 20 -4.16 16.28 -0.65
C GLY A 20 -3.81 15.81 -2.07
N ASP A 21 -3.14 16.67 -2.83
CA ASP A 21 -2.82 16.43 -4.24
C ASP A 21 -1.84 15.27 -4.42
N LEU A 22 -0.90 15.13 -3.50
CA LEU A 22 0.07 14.03 -3.54
C LEU A 22 -0.62 12.68 -3.28
N ALA A 23 -1.63 12.62 -2.40
CA ALA A 23 -2.43 11.41 -2.23
C ALA A 23 -3.16 11.03 -3.53
N ARG A 24 -3.74 12.01 -4.23
CA ARG A 24 -4.41 11.77 -5.52
C ARG A 24 -3.47 11.22 -6.59
N VAL A 25 -2.21 11.66 -6.59
CA VAL A 25 -1.18 11.11 -7.47
C VAL A 25 -0.92 9.64 -7.13
N VAL A 26 -0.72 9.30 -5.86
CA VAL A 26 -0.52 7.91 -5.43
C VAL A 26 -1.72 7.04 -5.79
N ASP A 27 -2.94 7.50 -5.54
CA ASP A 27 -4.16 6.77 -5.92
C ASP A 27 -4.22 6.51 -7.44
N THR A 28 -3.78 7.48 -8.25
CA THR A 28 -3.72 7.32 -9.70
C THR A 28 -2.69 6.27 -10.10
N LEU A 29 -1.51 6.25 -9.46
CA LEU A 29 -0.50 5.22 -9.69
C LEU A 29 -1.02 3.83 -9.33
N CYS A 30 -1.72 3.69 -8.20
CA CYS A 30 -2.33 2.43 -7.78
C CYS A 30 -3.40 1.95 -8.75
N LYS A 31 -4.25 2.86 -9.25
CA LYS A 31 -5.25 2.54 -10.29
C LYS A 31 -4.58 2.07 -11.57
N ASN A 32 -3.54 2.77 -12.02
CA ASN A 32 -2.81 2.40 -13.22
C ASN A 32 -2.15 1.02 -13.09
N PHE A 33 -1.58 0.71 -11.93
CA PHE A 33 -1.03 -0.62 -11.63
C PHE A 33 -2.10 -1.72 -11.61
N ASN A 34 -3.26 -1.45 -10.99
CA ASN A 34 -4.36 -2.42 -10.97
C ASN A 34 -5.02 -2.59 -12.36
N ALA A 35 -4.92 -1.59 -13.23
CA ALA A 35 -5.44 -1.66 -14.60
C ALA A 35 -4.46 -2.29 -15.60
N SER A 36 -3.15 -2.30 -15.30
CA SER A 36 -2.14 -2.81 -16.23
C SER A 36 -2.03 -4.33 -16.26
N GLN A 37 -2.62 -5.03 -15.28
CA GLN A 37 -2.52 -6.47 -15.11
C GLN A 37 -3.68 -7.02 -14.25
N SER A 38 -3.86 -8.34 -14.23
CA SER A 38 -4.95 -9.02 -13.50
C SER A 38 -4.49 -9.97 -12.39
N ASP A 39 -3.18 -10.11 -12.18
CA ASP A 39 -2.58 -11.08 -11.26
C ASP A 39 -2.53 -10.56 -9.82
N TYR A 40 -2.41 -9.25 -9.64
CA TYR A 40 -2.25 -8.56 -8.36
C TYR A 40 -3.21 -7.38 -8.22
N GLU A 41 -3.57 -7.03 -6.99
CA GLU A 41 -4.35 -5.83 -6.68
C GLU A 41 -3.70 -5.10 -5.51
N ALA A 42 -3.21 -3.89 -5.78
CA ALA A 42 -2.70 -2.98 -4.77
C ALA A 42 -3.86 -2.31 -4.02
N VAL A 43 -3.92 -2.51 -2.71
CA VAL A 43 -4.83 -1.84 -1.79
C VAL A 43 -4.08 -0.66 -1.17
N CYS A 44 -4.20 0.51 -1.81
CA CYS A 44 -3.48 1.71 -1.39
C CYS A 44 -4.27 2.51 -0.37
N THR A 45 -3.65 2.80 0.78
CA THR A 45 -4.29 3.53 1.88
C THR A 45 -3.40 4.67 2.37
N SER A 46 -3.91 5.91 2.28
CA SER A 46 -3.27 7.05 2.92
C SER A 46 -3.41 6.94 4.44
N GLN A 47 -2.29 7.03 5.14
CA GLN A 47 -2.22 7.17 6.60
C GLN A 47 -2.20 8.65 7.02
N GLY A 48 -2.40 9.58 6.08
CA GLY A 48 -2.51 11.03 6.30
C GLY A 48 -1.17 11.76 6.22
N ASN A 49 -0.19 11.37 7.04
CA ASN A 49 1.15 11.94 7.03
C ASN A 49 2.20 10.90 7.41
N TYR A 50 3.47 11.25 7.23
CA TYR A 50 4.60 10.37 7.49
C TYR A 50 4.72 9.87 8.94
N ASP A 51 4.46 10.72 9.94
CA ASP A 51 4.54 10.30 11.34
C ASP A 51 3.43 9.32 11.70
N ALA A 52 2.22 9.57 11.20
CA ALA A 52 1.09 8.66 11.34
C ALA A 52 1.35 7.34 10.62
N THR A 53 1.92 7.35 9.41
CA THR A 53 2.33 6.12 8.70
C THR A 53 3.30 5.30 9.55
N LEU A 54 4.33 5.93 10.11
CA LEU A 54 5.35 5.26 10.92
C LEU A 54 4.71 4.64 12.18
N GLN A 55 3.96 5.43 12.95
CA GLN A 55 3.30 4.98 14.18
C GLN A 55 2.30 3.86 13.94
N ASN A 56 1.44 4.00 12.92
CA ASN A 56 0.45 2.98 12.57
C ASN A 56 1.12 1.70 12.10
N THR A 57 2.23 1.80 11.34
CA THR A 57 2.98 0.63 10.88
C THR A 57 3.64 -0.11 12.04
N ILE A 58 4.26 0.60 13.01
CA ILE A 58 4.80 -0.02 14.23
C ILE A 58 3.70 -0.78 14.98
N ALA A 59 2.54 -0.14 15.18
CA ALA A 59 1.41 -0.74 15.87
C ALA A 59 0.88 -1.97 15.12
N ALA A 60 0.72 -1.86 13.81
CA ALA A 60 0.25 -2.94 12.95
C ALA A 60 1.23 -4.13 12.94
N PHE A 61 2.54 -3.87 12.86
CA PHE A 61 3.57 -4.90 12.92
C PHE A 61 3.55 -5.66 14.25
N ARG A 62 3.45 -4.94 15.39
CA ARG A 62 3.32 -5.57 16.72
C ARG A 62 2.05 -6.41 16.85
N ALA A 63 0.99 -6.06 16.12
CA ALA A 63 -0.26 -6.78 16.08
C ALA A 63 -0.30 -7.93 15.04
N GLY A 64 0.76 -8.12 14.24
CA GLY A 64 0.78 -9.07 13.13
C GLY A 64 -0.17 -8.71 11.98
N LYS A 65 -0.45 -7.41 11.79
CA LYS A 65 -1.38 -6.84 10.80
C LYS A 65 -0.73 -5.76 9.94
N GLN A 66 0.60 -5.77 9.83
CA GLN A 66 1.35 -4.82 9.01
C GLN A 66 0.94 -4.87 7.54
N PRO A 67 1.04 -3.74 6.80
CA PRO A 67 0.89 -3.77 5.35
C PRO A 67 2.04 -4.53 4.70
N THR A 68 1.83 -4.99 3.46
CA THR A 68 2.88 -5.62 2.66
C THR A 68 3.97 -4.62 2.27
N VAL A 69 3.57 -3.39 1.95
CA VAL A 69 4.47 -2.29 1.57
C VAL A 69 4.08 -1.04 2.36
N VAL A 70 5.08 -0.29 2.81
CA VAL A 70 4.88 0.98 3.50
C VAL A 70 5.86 2.03 2.98
N GLN A 71 5.38 3.26 2.78
CA GLN A 71 6.21 4.42 2.51
C GLN A 71 6.71 5.03 3.83
N VAL A 72 8.03 5.11 3.99
CA VAL A 72 8.67 5.73 5.17
C VAL A 72 9.70 6.75 4.69
N TYR A 73 9.86 7.86 5.41
CA TYR A 73 10.92 8.82 5.16
C TYR A 73 12.27 8.31 5.69
N ASP A 74 13.36 8.85 5.18
CA ASP A 74 14.73 8.44 5.48
C ASP A 74 15.00 8.33 6.99
N VAL A 75 14.66 9.34 7.78
CA VAL A 75 14.88 9.37 9.24
C VAL A 75 14.06 8.29 9.98
N GLY A 76 12.90 7.87 9.45
CA GLY A 76 12.08 6.80 10.02
C GLY A 76 12.65 5.39 9.77
N THR A 77 13.54 5.23 8.79
CA THR A 77 14.03 3.91 8.33
C THR A 77 14.76 3.15 9.43
N ALA A 78 15.61 3.83 10.21
CA ALA A 78 16.35 3.20 11.30
C ALA A 78 15.44 2.67 12.42
N THR A 79 14.23 3.21 12.56
CA THR A 79 13.24 2.72 13.53
C THR A 79 12.49 1.49 13.01
N MET A 80 12.52 1.25 11.68
CA MET A 80 11.78 0.19 10.99
C MET A 80 12.61 -1.07 10.69
N MET A 81 13.94 -1.01 10.86
CA MET A 81 14.86 -2.15 10.69
C MET A 81 15.13 -2.84 12.03
#